data_AF-A0AA43RNH7-F1
#
_entry.id   AF-A0AA43RNH7-F1
#
_cell.length_a   1.000
_cell.length_b   1.000
_cell.length_c   1.000
_cell.angle_alpha   90.00
_cell.angle_beta   90.00
_cell.angle_gamma   90.00
#
_symmetry.space_group_name_H-M   'P 1'
#
loop_
_entity.id
_entity.type
_entity.pdbx_description
1 polymer ?
#
loop_
_entity_poly.entity_id
_entity_poly.type
_entity_poly.pdbx_seq_one_letter_code
_entity_poly.pdbx_strand_id
1 'polypeptide(L)' 'MFFMSYRGSKETDYKGINKNKARIMHNGIYIGNSKIIQTYSIKSGGVRIDNIEGTKWEKRFLFGGSVLK' A
#
# COMPACT_ATOMS: atom_id res chain seq x y z
N MET A 1 -2.03 -0.45 -7.78
CA MET A 1 -0.97 -0.73 -6.79
C MET A 1 -1.45 -1.80 -5.83
N PHE A 2 -0.59 -2.75 -5.45
CA PHE A 2 -0.92 -3.87 -4.59
C PHE A 2 -0.06 -3.87 -3.32
N PHE A 3 -0.68 -4.20 -2.19
CA PHE A 3 -0.08 -4.08 -0.87
C PHE A 3 -0.33 -5.35 -0.03
N MET A 4 0.62 -5.68 0.84
CA MET A 4 0.46 -6.74 1.85
C MET A 4 -0.30 -6.25 3.10
N SER A 5 -0.55 -7.15 4.06
CA SER A 5 -1.11 -6.78 5.37
C SER A 5 -0.24 -5.78 6.11
N TYR A 6 -0.87 -4.90 6.90
CA TYR A 6 -0.16 -4.07 7.86
C TYR A 6 0.45 -4.94 8.96
N ARG A 7 1.74 -4.73 9.26
CA ARG A 7 2.46 -5.43 10.32
C ARG A 7 3.00 -4.53 11.41
N GLY A 8 2.95 -3.21 11.20
CA GLY A 8 3.42 -2.21 12.14
C GLY A 8 3.93 -0.96 11.44
N SER A 9 4.43 0.00 12.24
CA SER A 9 4.89 1.31 11.78
C SER A 9 6.39 1.37 11.54
N LYS A 10 7.17 0.40 12.02
CA LYS A 10 8.64 0.37 11.92
C LYS A 10 9.07 -0.50 10.75
N GLU A 11 10.24 -0.21 10.19
CA GLU A 11 10.81 -1.03 9.10
C GLU A 11 11.10 -2.47 9.57
N THR A 12 11.53 -2.60 10.82
CA THR A 12 11.79 -3.89 11.47
C THR A 12 10.57 -4.81 11.51
N ASP A 13 9.35 -4.26 11.51
CA ASP A 13 8.10 -5.03 11.54
C ASP A 13 7.87 -5.80 10.22
N TYR A 14 8.63 -5.46 9.18
CA TYR A 14 8.59 -6.08 7.85
C TYR A 14 9.85 -6.90 7.54
N LYS A 15 10.79 -7.03 8.50
CA LYS A 15 12.04 -7.77 8.32
C LYS A 15 11.74 -9.25 8.00
N GLY A 16 12.47 -9.81 7.03
CA GLY A 16 12.34 -11.21 6.63
C GLY A 16 11.16 -11.53 5.70
N ILE A 17 10.34 -10.53 5.33
CA ILE A 17 9.27 -10.74 4.36
C ILE A 17 9.84 -10.82 2.95
N ASN A 18 9.57 -11.93 2.28
CA ASN A 18 9.78 -12.03 0.84
C ASN A 18 8.60 -11.38 0.09
N LYS A 19 8.80 -10.16 -0.41
CA LYS A 19 7.75 -9.41 -1.15
C LYS A 19 7.25 -10.14 -2.39
N ASN A 20 8.09 -10.95 -3.05
CA ASN A 20 7.70 -11.71 -4.25
C ASN A 20 6.76 -12.89 -3.94
N LYS A 21 6.68 -13.31 -2.67
CA LYS A 21 5.79 -14.40 -2.21
C LYS A 21 4.69 -13.91 -1.27
N ALA A 22 4.62 -12.61 -1.02
CA ALA A 22 3.67 -12.04 -0.07
C ALA A 22 2.25 -12.02 -0.64
N ARG A 23 1.27 -12.38 0.18
CA ARG A 23 -0.15 -12.31 -0.19
C ARG A 23 -0.59 -10.84 -0.33
N ILE A 24 -1.28 -10.54 -1.43
CA ILE A 24 -1.96 -9.26 -1.65
C ILE A 24 -3.18 -9.19 -0.72
N MET A 25 -3.29 -8.10 0.04
CA MET A 25 -4.36 -7.91 1.03
C MET A 25 -5.03 -6.53 0.92
N HIS A 26 -4.52 -5.66 0.04
CA HIS A 26 -5.10 -4.35 -0.23
C HIS A 26 -4.64 -3.84 -1.61
N ASN A 27 -5.44 -2.98 -2.24
CA ASN A 27 -5.13 -2.32 -3.50
C ASN A 27 -5.52 -0.84 -3.50
N GLY A 28 -4.93 -0.08 -4.41
CA GLY A 28 -5.26 1.33 -4.64
C GLY A 28 -4.79 1.79 -6.01
N ILE A 29 -5.26 2.96 -6.44
CA ILE A 29 -4.90 3.57 -7.72
C ILE A 29 -3.87 4.67 -7.44
N TYR A 30 -2.75 4.63 -8.18
CA TYR A 30 -1.77 5.71 -8.12
C TYR A 30 -2.30 6.91 -8.89
N ILE A 31 -2.25 8.09 -8.27
CA ILE A 31 -2.80 9.33 -8.85
C ILE A 31 -1.73 10.41 -9.07
N GLY A 32 -0.45 10.04 -9.00
CA GLY A 32 0.68 10.96 -9.10
C GLY A 32 1.11 11.56 -7.76
N ASN A 33 2.21 12.32 -7.76
CA ASN A 33 2.73 13.08 -6.60
C ASN A 33 2.86 12.26 -5.31
N SER A 34 3.37 11.03 -5.42
CA SER A 34 3.50 10.09 -4.29
C SER A 34 2.17 9.84 -3.55
N LYS A 35 1.02 9.93 -4.23
CA LYS A 35 -0.32 9.73 -3.65
C LYS A 35 -1.06 8.54 -4.26
N ILE A 36 -1.89 7.94 -3.43
CA ILE A 36 -2.84 6.88 -3.81
C ILE A 36 -4.26 7.27 -3.42
N ILE A 37 -5.22 6.93 -4.29
CA ILE A 37 -6.63 6.86 -3.92
C ILE A 37 -6.99 5.40 -3.63
N GLN A 38 -7.68 5.18 -2.51
CA GLN A 38 -8.04 3.85 -2.04
C GLN A 38 -9.28 3.88 -1.16
N THR A 39 -9.97 2.74 -1.05
CA THR A 39 -10.96 2.51 0.01
C THR A 39 -10.25 2.02 1.26
N TYR A 40 -10.01 2.92 2.19
CA TYR A 40 -9.57 2.56 3.53
C TYR A 40 -10.81 2.22 4.38
N SER A 41 -10.64 1.54 5.53
CA SER A 41 -11.77 0.98 6.28
C SER A 41 -12.87 2.02 6.59
N ILE A 42 -14.12 1.58 6.81
CA ILE A 42 -15.24 2.48 7.17
C ILE A 42 -14.85 3.39 8.35
N LYS A 43 -14.22 2.81 9.39
CA LYS A 43 -13.74 3.53 10.58
C LYS A 43 -12.69 4.59 10.27
N SER A 44 -12.04 4.51 9.11
CA SER A 44 -10.98 5.40 8.68
C SER A 44 -11.40 6.33 7.55
N GLY A 45 -12.70 6.45 7.27
CA GLY A 45 -13.27 7.43 6.34
C GLY A 45 -13.59 6.90 4.94
N GLY A 46 -13.50 5.58 4.69
CA GLY A 46 -13.85 5.03 3.38
C GLY A 46 -12.86 5.44 2.29
N VAL A 47 -13.34 6.01 1.19
CA VAL A 47 -12.49 6.46 0.07
C VAL A 47 -11.67 7.68 0.51
N ARG A 48 -10.34 7.57 0.38
CA ARG A 48 -9.44 8.66 0.75
C ARG A 48 -8.18 8.68 -0.11
N ILE A 49 -7.52 9.83 -0.09
CA ILE A 49 -6.20 10.03 -0.68
C ILE A 49 -5.16 9.99 0.43
N ASP A 50 -4.14 9.16 0.26
CA ASP A 50 -3.02 9.02 1.20
C ASP A 50 -1.68 9.30 0.50
N ASN A 51 -0.70 9.80 1.27
CA ASN A 51 0.70 9.82 0.85
C ASN A 51 1.31 8.41 0.97
N ILE A 52 2.17 8.03 0.02
CA ILE A 52 2.90 6.75 0.06
C ILE A 52 4.19 6.93 0.86
N GLU A 53 5.01 7.89 0.43
CA GLU A 53 6.36 8.14 0.92
C GLU A 53 6.38 8.42 2.43
N GLY A 54 7.30 7.76 3.14
CA GLY A 54 7.46 7.88 4.59
C GLY A 54 6.32 7.25 5.40
N THR A 55 5.33 6.63 4.76
CA THR A 55 4.18 6.04 5.45
C THR A 55 4.24 4.51 5.48
N LYS A 56 3.29 3.90 6.19
CA LYS A 56 3.06 2.45 6.15
C LYS A 56 2.76 1.92 4.75
N TRP A 57 2.31 2.74 3.81
CA TRP A 57 1.97 2.30 2.46
C TRP A 57 3.22 1.94 1.64
N GLU A 58 4.30 2.69 1.81
CA GLU A 58 5.61 2.38 1.22
C GLU A 58 6.12 1.02 1.69
N LYS A 59 6.06 0.77 3.01
CA LYS A 59 6.49 -0.51 3.60
C LYS A 59 5.68 -1.70 3.09
N ARG A 60 4.37 -1.50 2.93
CA ARG A 60 3.42 -2.53 2.50
C ARG A 60 3.41 -2.75 0.99
N PHE A 61 4.02 -1.87 0.19
CA PHE A 61 3.98 -1.97 -1.26
C PHE A 61 4.66 -3.24 -1.75
N LEU A 62 3.96 -3.99 -2.60
CA LEU A 62 4.43 -5.21 -3.24
C LEU A 62 4.85 -4.94 -4.69
N PHE A 63 3.89 -4.50 -5.50
CA PHE A 63 4.09 -4.17 -6.90
C PHE A 63 2.89 -3.37 -7.44
N GLY A 64 3.05 -2.84 -8.64
CA GLY A 64 2.00 -2.17 -9.39
C GLY A 64 2.26 -2.29 -10.89
N GLY A 65 1.31 -1.84 -11.69
CA GLY A 65 1.45 -1.82 -13.14
C GLY A 65 0.41 -0.88 -13.74
N SER A 66 0.69 -0.43 -14.95
CA SER A 66 -0.30 0.30 -15.76
C SER A 66 -1.39 -0.68 -16.21
N VAL A 67 -2.64 -0.22 -16.13
CA VAL A 67 -3.77 -0.90 -16.80
C VAL A 67 -4.06 -0.29 -18.16
N LEU A 68 -3.41 0.84 -18.49
CA LEU A 68 -3.44 1.48 -19.79
C LEU A 68 -2.40 0.82 -20.70
N LYS A 69 -2.81 0.53 -21.94
CA LYS A 69 -1.96 -0.03 -22.99
C LYS A 69 -1.16 1.06 -23.69
#